data_AF-A0A953WIH2-F1
#
_entry.id   AF-A0A953WIH2-F1
#
_cell.length_a   1.000
_cell.length_b   1.000
_cell.length_c   1.000
_cell.angle_alpha   90.00
_cell.angle_beta   90.00
_cell.angle_gamma   90.00
#
_symmetry.space_group_name_H-M   'P 1'
#
loop_
_entity.id
_entity.type
_entity.pdbx_description
1 polymer ?
#
loop_
_entity_poly.entity_id
_entity_poly.type
_entity_poly.pdbx_seq_one_letter_code
_entity_poly.pdbx_strand_id
1 'polypeptide(L)'
;MRRNVAGFVFVEDNEPPQAPKNLRNSYEAATLAIANTADIPVLQLRGADLRKLLAEEAVLSRIAELKRRVLLLAGGLLEGAVTQIALSALVEGFDVFVAADLVWTVEPGREPLFFDRITHSCGHVLTRRQVLLELLAQEKDVEKRERLQALLTGAAG
;
A
#
# COMPACT_ATOMS: atom_id res chain seq x y z
N MET A 1 -12.94 5.27 4.53
CA MET A 1 -12.04 5.54 3.38
C MET A 1 -12.80 5.49 2.03
N ARG A 2 -13.18 6.61 1.39
CA ARG A 2 -14.06 6.58 0.18
C ARG A 2 -13.39 5.93 -1.05
N ARG A 3 -13.95 4.82 -1.57
CA ARG A 3 -13.42 4.03 -2.72
C ARG A 3 -13.07 4.81 -3.99
N ASN A 4 -13.94 5.74 -4.42
CA ASN A 4 -13.69 6.57 -5.62
C ASN A 4 -12.56 7.59 -5.43
N VAL A 5 -12.00 7.69 -4.23
CA VAL A 5 -10.95 8.66 -3.85
C VAL A 5 -9.62 7.95 -3.56
N ALA A 6 -9.61 6.62 -3.51
CA ALA A 6 -8.46 5.81 -3.17
C ALA A 6 -7.65 5.34 -4.39
N GLY A 7 -6.33 5.31 -4.23
CA GLY A 7 -5.38 4.66 -5.12
C GLY A 7 -4.42 3.78 -4.33
N PHE A 8 -4.04 2.64 -4.87
CA PHE A 8 -3.00 1.80 -4.30
C PHE A 8 -1.64 2.20 -4.88
N VAL A 9 -0.62 2.28 -4.03
CA VAL A 9 0.77 2.40 -4.45
C VAL A 9 1.54 1.22 -3.89
N PHE A 10 1.99 0.34 -4.78
CA PHE A 10 2.86 -0.77 -4.43
C PHE A 10 4.31 -0.37 -4.68
N VAL A 11 5.14 -0.45 -3.64
CA VAL A 11 6.51 0.04 -3.64
C VAL A 11 7.48 -1.14 -3.53
N GLU A 12 8.58 -1.11 -4.28
CA GLU A 12 9.59 -2.17 -4.25
C GLU A 12 11.02 -1.65 -4.50
N ASP A 13 11.73 -1.33 -3.42
CA ASP A 13 13.01 -0.58 -3.46
C ASP A 13 14.29 -1.43 -3.59
N ASN A 14 14.25 -2.74 -3.42
CA ASN A 14 15.39 -3.64 -3.70
C ASN A 14 14.91 -5.09 -3.77
N GLU A 15 15.77 -6.01 -4.23
CA GLU A 15 15.60 -7.42 -3.87
C GLU A 15 15.87 -7.58 -2.37
N PRO A 16 14.93 -8.14 -1.58
CA PRO A 16 15.15 -8.35 -0.16
C PRO A 16 16.36 -9.29 0.03
N PRO A 17 17.31 -8.97 0.93
CA PRO A 17 18.49 -9.81 1.12
C PRO A 17 18.15 -11.21 1.66
N GLN A 18 16.97 -11.43 2.28
CA GLN A 18 16.63 -12.70 2.94
C GLN A 18 15.12 -13.07 2.97
N ALA A 19 14.21 -12.29 2.37
CA ALA A 19 12.81 -12.71 2.33
C ALA A 19 12.64 -13.83 1.28
N PRO A 20 12.08 -15.00 1.63
CA PRO A 20 11.78 -16.02 0.63
C PRO A 20 10.88 -15.39 -0.44
N LYS A 21 11.26 -15.52 -1.72
CA LYS A 21 10.53 -14.98 -2.88
C LYS A 21 9.01 -15.24 -2.83
N ASN A 22 8.62 -16.32 -2.15
CA ASN A 22 7.24 -16.72 -1.90
C ASN A 22 6.42 -15.71 -1.08
N LEU A 23 7.03 -15.03 -0.09
CA LEU A 23 6.35 -14.00 0.71
C LEU A 23 6.14 -12.70 -0.08
N ARG A 24 7.13 -12.31 -0.89
CA ARG A 24 7.06 -11.13 -1.79
C ARG A 24 5.92 -11.27 -2.80
N ASN A 25 5.87 -12.41 -3.48
CA ASN A 25 4.79 -12.74 -4.41
C ASN A 25 3.43 -12.75 -3.69
N SER A 26 3.40 -13.09 -2.40
CA SER A 26 2.18 -13.08 -1.59
C SER A 26 1.67 -11.66 -1.28
N TYR A 27 2.55 -10.71 -0.92
CA TYR A 27 2.14 -9.33 -0.63
C TYR A 27 1.65 -8.59 -1.87
N GLU A 28 2.37 -8.73 -2.97
CA GLU A 28 1.96 -8.16 -4.25
C GLU A 28 0.64 -8.77 -4.72
N ALA A 29 0.54 -10.10 -4.75
CA ALA A 29 -0.69 -10.77 -5.18
C ALA A 29 -1.88 -10.37 -4.30
N ALA A 30 -1.69 -10.27 -2.98
CA ALA A 30 -2.73 -9.79 -2.07
C ALA A 30 -3.14 -8.35 -2.38
N THR A 31 -2.17 -7.45 -2.62
CA THR A 31 -2.43 -6.05 -2.96
C THR A 31 -3.21 -5.93 -4.27
N LEU A 32 -2.74 -6.60 -5.32
CA LEU A 32 -3.39 -6.61 -6.63
C LEU A 32 -4.77 -7.26 -6.59
N ALA A 33 -4.95 -8.34 -5.83
CA ALA A 33 -6.26 -8.98 -5.68
C ALA A 33 -7.27 -8.03 -5.04
N ILE A 34 -6.88 -7.29 -3.99
CA ILE A 34 -7.74 -6.29 -3.34
C ILE A 34 -8.07 -5.16 -4.32
N ALA A 35 -7.06 -4.61 -4.99
CA ALA A 35 -7.23 -3.49 -5.90
C ALA A 35 -8.12 -3.86 -7.10
N ASN A 36 -7.88 -5.00 -7.74
CA ASN A 36 -8.67 -5.48 -8.88
C ASN A 36 -10.11 -5.78 -8.47
N THR A 37 -10.33 -6.34 -7.28
CA THR A 37 -11.70 -6.65 -6.82
C THR A 37 -12.48 -5.38 -6.48
N ALA A 38 -11.80 -4.36 -5.97
CA ALA A 38 -12.39 -3.09 -5.57
C ALA A 38 -12.37 -2.01 -6.68
N ASP A 39 -11.90 -2.34 -7.89
CA ASP A 39 -11.65 -1.41 -9.01
C ASP A 39 -10.82 -0.17 -8.60
N ILE A 40 -9.80 -0.37 -7.75
CA ILE A 40 -8.91 0.69 -7.28
C ILE A 40 -7.69 0.73 -8.21
N PRO A 41 -7.34 1.91 -8.79
CA PRO A 41 -6.15 2.02 -9.64
C PRO A 41 -4.88 1.77 -8.82
N VAL A 42 -3.94 1.05 -9.42
CA VAL A 42 -2.65 0.68 -8.80
C VAL A 42 -1.51 1.37 -9.53
N LEU A 43 -0.67 2.06 -8.78
CA LEU A 43 0.65 2.50 -9.23
C LEU A 43 1.70 1.54 -8.66
N GLN A 44 2.52 0.94 -9.52
CA GLN A 44 3.62 0.09 -9.10
C GLN A 44 4.94 0.86 -9.30
N LEU A 45 5.72 1.01 -8.25
CA LEU A 45 7.01 1.69 -8.26
C LEU A 45 8.09 0.70 -7.85
N ARG A 46 9.03 0.39 -8.76
CA ARG A 46 10.02 -0.67 -8.52
C ARG A 46 11.42 -0.33 -9.00
N GLY A 47 12.41 -0.94 -8.36
CA GLY A 47 13.75 -1.11 -8.90
C GLY A 47 14.46 0.21 -9.25
N ALA A 48 15.04 0.26 -10.45
CA ALA A 48 15.79 1.43 -10.91
C ALA A 48 14.90 2.67 -11.10
N ASP A 49 13.66 2.48 -11.57
CA ASP A 49 12.72 3.57 -11.80
C ASP A 49 12.30 4.23 -10.49
N LEU A 50 12.00 3.43 -9.45
CA LEU A 50 11.70 3.96 -8.12
C LEU A 50 12.88 4.77 -7.57
N ARG A 51 14.10 4.23 -7.63
CA ARG A 51 15.30 4.93 -7.14
C ARG A 51 15.53 6.26 -7.86
N LYS A 52 15.31 6.30 -9.17
CA LYS A 52 15.36 7.53 -9.95
C LYS A 52 14.29 8.53 -9.49
N LEU A 53 13.05 8.09 -9.34
CA LEU A 53 11.93 8.94 -8.91
C LEU A 53 12.12 9.50 -7.50
N LEU A 54 12.72 8.73 -6.58
CA LEU A 54 13.05 9.20 -5.24
C LEU A 54 14.19 10.21 -5.24
N ALA A 55 15.22 9.99 -6.08
CA ALA A 55 16.36 10.90 -6.19
C ALA A 55 15.99 12.24 -6.86
N GLU A 56 15.06 12.21 -7.80
CA GLU A 56 14.57 13.41 -8.52
C GLU A 56 13.36 14.07 -7.83
N GLU A 57 12.94 13.58 -6.66
CA GLU A 57 11.73 14.02 -5.94
C GLU A 57 10.43 13.96 -6.80
N ALA A 58 10.46 13.20 -7.90
CA ALA A 58 9.40 13.12 -8.89
C ALA A 58 8.32 12.07 -8.55
N VAL A 59 8.49 11.34 -7.44
CA VAL A 59 7.57 10.26 -7.03
C VAL A 59 6.14 10.75 -6.82
N LEU A 60 5.98 11.99 -6.31
CA LEU A 60 4.67 12.59 -6.04
C LEU A 60 3.93 12.93 -7.34
N SER A 61 4.64 13.42 -8.36
CA SER A 61 4.08 13.65 -9.69
C SER A 61 3.52 12.35 -10.27
N ARG A 62 4.24 11.24 -10.09
CA ARG A 62 3.79 9.93 -10.54
C ARG A 62 2.56 9.43 -9.76
N ILE A 63 2.52 9.65 -8.45
CA ILE A 63 1.35 9.34 -7.60
C ILE A 63 0.13 10.17 -8.01
N ALA A 64 0.33 11.45 -8.34
CA ALA A 64 -0.75 12.35 -8.73
C ALA A 64 -1.47 11.89 -10.01
N GLU A 65 -0.81 11.11 -10.89
CA GLU A 65 -1.44 10.53 -12.09
C GLU A 65 -2.57 9.55 -11.76
N LEU A 66 -2.60 8.96 -10.56
CA LEU A 66 -3.72 8.16 -10.10
C LEU A 66 -5.01 8.99 -10.02
N LYS A 67 -4.91 10.32 -9.87
CA LYS A 67 -6.03 11.24 -9.62
C LYS A 67 -6.83 10.79 -8.40
N ARG A 68 -6.11 10.46 -7.32
CA ARG A 68 -6.64 9.97 -6.04
C ARG A 68 -5.98 10.75 -4.91
N ARG A 69 -6.77 11.15 -3.90
CA ARG A 69 -6.29 11.90 -2.73
C ARG A 69 -6.01 11.00 -1.54
N VAL A 70 -6.62 9.81 -1.53
CA VAL A 70 -6.40 8.78 -0.52
C VAL A 70 -5.45 7.74 -1.11
N LEU A 71 -4.39 7.39 -0.38
CA LEU A 71 -3.37 6.46 -0.82
C LEU A 71 -3.28 5.27 0.13
N LEU A 72 -3.31 4.06 -0.43
CA LEU A 72 -2.97 2.83 0.28
C LEU A 72 -1.57 2.37 -0.15
N LEU A 73 -0.62 2.39 0.78
CA LEU A 73 0.76 1.98 0.57
C LEU A 73 0.98 0.54 1.03
N ALA A 74 1.66 -0.24 0.19
CA ALA A 74 2.09 -1.61 0.45
C ALA A 74 3.44 -1.90 -0.22
N GLY A 75 4.08 -3.00 0.18
CA GLY A 75 5.35 -3.46 -0.38
C GLY A 75 6.54 -3.13 0.50
N GLY A 76 7.66 -2.74 -0.08
CA GLY A 76 8.85 -2.41 0.68
C GLY A 76 9.84 -1.58 -0.14
N LEU A 77 10.86 -1.04 0.46
CA LEU A 77 11.32 -1.33 1.80
C LEU A 77 10.71 -0.37 2.84
N LEU A 78 10.33 -0.86 4.04
CA LEU A 78 9.62 -0.06 5.04
C LEU A 78 10.40 1.18 5.50
N GLU A 79 11.64 1.01 5.96
CA GLU A 79 12.52 2.11 6.43
C GLU A 79 12.90 3.09 5.32
N GLY A 80 13.01 2.60 4.09
CA GLY A 80 13.35 3.37 2.89
C GLY A 80 12.12 3.89 2.16
N ALA A 81 11.93 3.41 0.92
CA ALA A 81 10.95 3.97 -0.02
C ALA A 81 9.52 4.07 0.52
N VAL A 82 9.03 3.11 1.30
CA VAL A 82 7.66 3.17 1.83
C VAL A 82 7.50 4.34 2.79
N THR A 83 8.39 4.48 3.77
CA THR A 83 8.34 5.62 4.71
C THR A 83 8.59 6.94 4.00
N GLN A 84 9.56 7.00 3.08
CA GLN A 84 9.83 8.23 2.32
C GLN A 84 8.61 8.68 1.51
N ILE A 85 8.00 7.77 0.75
CA ILE A 85 6.80 8.08 -0.03
C ILE A 85 5.64 8.48 0.87
N ALA A 86 5.43 7.78 1.99
CA ALA A 86 4.37 8.08 2.93
C ALA A 86 4.49 9.52 3.47
N LEU A 87 5.66 9.89 3.96
CA LEU A 87 5.91 11.22 4.53
C LEU A 87 5.81 12.31 3.46
N SER A 88 6.41 12.11 2.27
CA SER A 88 6.29 13.06 1.17
C SER A 88 4.84 13.26 0.74
N ALA A 89 4.04 12.19 0.65
CA ALA A 89 2.64 12.30 0.28
C ALA A 89 1.80 12.98 1.37
N LEU A 90 2.09 12.75 2.65
CA LEU A 90 1.44 13.45 3.77
C LEU A 90 1.72 14.96 3.72
N VAL A 91 2.95 15.36 3.41
CA VAL A 91 3.33 16.77 3.24
C VAL A 91 2.54 17.45 2.11
N GLU A 92 2.31 16.73 1.01
CA GLU A 92 1.49 17.22 -0.12
C GLU A 92 -0.04 17.13 0.12
N GLY A 93 -0.45 16.75 1.33
CA GLY A 93 -1.86 16.70 1.73
C GLY A 93 -2.64 15.52 1.16
N PHE A 94 -1.98 14.39 0.87
CA PHE A 94 -2.66 13.13 0.63
C PHE A 94 -3.04 12.46 1.95
N ASP A 95 -4.17 11.76 1.97
CA ASP A 95 -4.54 10.89 3.09
C ASP A 95 -3.82 9.54 2.92
N VAL A 96 -2.79 9.29 3.73
CA VAL A 96 -1.95 8.09 3.59
C VAL A 96 -2.32 7.01 4.59
N PHE A 97 -2.56 5.81 4.07
CA PHE A 97 -2.81 4.59 4.81
C PHE A 97 -1.74 3.55 4.44
N VAL A 98 -1.05 3.00 5.43
CA VAL A 98 -0.04 1.94 5.23
C VAL A 98 -0.61 0.62 5.73
N ALA A 99 -0.61 -0.40 4.86
CA ALA A 99 -1.03 -1.75 5.23
C ALA A 99 0.14 -2.52 5.88
N ALA A 100 0.20 -2.52 7.21
CA ALA A 100 1.30 -3.05 8.03
C ALA A 100 1.66 -4.52 7.74
N ASP A 101 0.68 -5.35 7.42
CA ASP A 101 0.82 -6.77 7.08
C ASP A 101 1.03 -7.01 5.57
N LEU A 102 1.03 -5.95 4.76
CA LEU A 102 1.42 -5.96 3.35
C LEU A 102 2.72 -5.19 3.11
N VAL A 103 3.42 -4.79 4.17
CA VAL A 103 4.75 -4.19 4.07
C VAL A 103 5.83 -5.13 4.61
N TRP A 104 7.03 -5.00 4.07
CA TRP A 104 8.20 -5.76 4.52
C TRP A 104 9.38 -4.83 4.85
N THR A 105 10.21 -5.27 5.79
CA THR A 105 11.40 -4.55 6.26
C THR A 105 12.61 -5.49 6.28
N VAL A 106 13.82 -4.91 6.23
CA VAL A 106 15.07 -5.62 6.54
C VAL A 106 15.48 -5.48 8.01
N GLU A 107 14.74 -4.71 8.80
CA GLU A 107 15.00 -4.46 10.22
C GLU A 107 13.87 -4.97 11.12
N PRO A 108 13.72 -6.31 11.30
CA PRO A 108 12.70 -6.87 12.17
C PRO A 108 12.77 -6.31 13.60
N GLY A 109 11.61 -5.98 14.16
CA GLY A 109 11.47 -5.39 15.49
C GLY A 109 11.55 -3.85 15.52
N ARG A 110 11.89 -3.20 14.40
CA ARG A 110 11.92 -1.74 14.28
C ARG A 110 10.73 -1.16 13.53
N GLU A 111 9.83 -2.00 13.02
CA GLU A 111 8.60 -1.59 12.34
C GLU A 111 7.80 -0.54 13.13
N PRO A 112 7.62 -0.67 14.47
CA PRO A 112 6.89 0.32 15.26
C PRO A 112 7.48 1.72 15.14
N LEU A 113 8.80 1.88 15.01
CA LEU A 113 9.43 3.20 14.88
C LEU A 113 9.02 3.90 13.58
N PHE A 114 8.92 3.14 12.49
CA PHE A 114 8.49 3.69 11.19
C PHE A 114 7.00 3.96 11.16
N PHE A 115 6.20 3.05 11.72
CA PHE A 115 4.75 3.24 11.88
C PHE A 115 4.43 4.44 12.77
N ASP A 116 5.16 4.64 13.86
CA ASP A 116 5.01 5.80 14.73
C ASP A 116 5.33 7.09 13.96
N ARG A 117 6.42 7.14 13.20
CA ARG A 117 6.74 8.34 12.39
C ARG A 117 5.63 8.70 11.40
N ILE A 118 5.04 7.69 10.77
CA ILE A 118 3.95 7.87 9.80
C ILE A 118 2.69 8.37 10.52
N THR A 119 2.32 7.77 11.66
CA THR A 119 1.13 8.17 12.42
C THR A 119 1.26 9.54 13.08
N HIS A 120 2.45 9.89 13.59
CA HIS A 120 2.75 11.23 14.10
C HIS A 120 2.67 12.31 13.01
N SER A 121 2.85 11.92 11.75
CA SER A 121 2.69 12.80 10.58
C SER A 121 1.27 12.79 10.01
N CYS A 122 0.28 12.39 10.81
CA CYS A 122 -1.14 12.25 10.44
C CYS A 122 -1.45 11.13 9.43
N GLY A 123 -0.50 10.23 9.15
CA GLY A 123 -0.78 9.00 8.42
C GLY A 123 -1.51 7.97 9.28
N HIS A 124 -1.99 6.93 8.63
CA HIS A 124 -2.69 5.83 9.28
C HIS A 124 -2.01 4.50 8.99
N VAL A 125 -1.93 3.64 10.00
CA VAL A 125 -1.41 2.29 9.85
C VAL A 125 -2.56 1.32 10.07
N LEU A 126 -2.82 0.48 9.08
CA LEU A 126 -3.92 -0.48 9.05
C LEU A 126 -3.40 -1.87 8.72
N THR A 127 -4.24 -2.88 8.89
CA THR A 127 -4.03 -4.23 8.38
C THR A 127 -4.80 -4.44 7.08
N ARG A 128 -4.41 -5.42 6.27
CA ARG A 128 -5.13 -5.92 5.11
C ARG A 128 -6.58 -6.22 5.46
N ARG A 129 -6.79 -6.83 6.64
CA ARG A 129 -8.13 -7.13 7.16
C ARG A 129 -8.95 -5.85 7.35
N GLN A 130 -8.38 -4.82 7.95
CA GLN A 130 -9.06 -3.53 8.13
C GLN A 130 -9.34 -2.86 6.79
N VAL A 131 -8.40 -2.90 5.84
CA VAL A 131 -8.61 -2.38 4.47
C VAL A 131 -9.81 -3.09 3.81
N LEU A 132 -9.84 -4.42 3.84
CA LEU A 132 -10.95 -5.20 3.28
C LEU A 132 -12.30 -4.89 3.95
N LEU A 133 -12.33 -4.73 5.28
CA LEU A 133 -13.54 -4.39 6.02
C LEU A 133 -14.04 -2.97 5.68
N GLU A 134 -13.15 -1.99 5.59
CA GLU A 134 -13.45 -0.63 5.13
C GLU A 134 -14.03 -0.61 3.73
N LEU A 135 -13.45 -1.40 2.82
CA LEU A 135 -13.97 -1.58 1.48
C LEU A 135 -15.36 -2.22 1.51
N LEU A 136 -15.54 -3.35 2.20
CA LEU A 136 -16.82 -4.06 2.32
C LEU A 136 -17.94 -3.20 2.89
N ALA A 137 -17.64 -2.37 3.89
CA ALA A 137 -18.62 -1.47 4.51
C ALA A 137 -19.22 -0.46 3.51
N GLN A 138 -18.49 -0.17 2.43
CA GLN A 138 -18.89 0.79 1.41
C GLN A 138 -19.40 0.14 0.12
N GLU A 139 -19.28 -1.19 -0.01
CA GLU A 139 -19.70 -1.89 -1.22
C GLU A 139 -21.22 -2.05 -1.27
N LYS A 140 -21.79 -1.65 -2.40
CA LYS A 140 -23.22 -1.83 -2.69
C LYS A 140 -23.46 -2.92 -3.74
N ASP A 141 -22.46 -3.19 -4.57
CA ASP A 141 -22.49 -4.24 -5.57
C ASP A 141 -22.35 -5.62 -4.89
N VAL A 142 -23.36 -6.48 -5.08
CA VAL A 142 -23.43 -7.80 -4.42
C VAL A 142 -22.27 -8.69 -4.87
N GLU A 143 -21.95 -8.73 -6.17
CA GLU A 143 -20.91 -9.60 -6.72
C GLU A 143 -19.51 -9.15 -6.27
N LYS A 144 -19.25 -7.85 -6.23
CA LYS A 144 -17.99 -7.32 -5.68
C LYS A 144 -17.87 -7.57 -4.19
N ARG A 145 -18.97 -7.42 -3.46
CA ARG A 145 -19.02 -7.67 -2.01
C ARG A 145 -18.68 -9.13 -1.71
N GLU A 146 -19.24 -10.08 -2.45
CA GLU A 146 -18.93 -11.51 -2.32
C GLU A 146 -17.45 -11.79 -2.59
N ARG A 147 -16.88 -11.22 -3.66
CA ARG A 147 -15.45 -11.37 -3.97
C ARG A 147 -14.53 -10.79 -2.88
N LEU A 148 -14.84 -9.60 -2.35
CA LEU A 148 -14.09 -9.02 -1.24
C LEU A 148 -14.23 -9.85 0.04
N GLN A 149 -15.40 -10.44 0.27
CA GLN A 149 -15.65 -11.33 1.40
C GLN A 149 -14.83 -12.63 1.26
N ALA A 150 -14.69 -13.18 0.06
CA ALA A 150 -13.81 -14.32 -0.21
C ALA A 150 -12.33 -14.02 0.07
N LEU A 151 -11.87 -12.80 -0.27
CA LEU A 151 -10.51 -12.34 0.05
C LEU A 151 -10.27 -12.14 1.55
N LEU A 152 -11.33 -11.86 2.32
CA LEU A 152 -11.29 -11.69 3.77
C LEU A 152 -11.27 -13.04 4.51
N THR A 153 -12.01 -14.04 4.01
CA THR A 153 -12.07 -15.39 4.60
C THR A 153 -10.94 -16.31 4.16
N GLY A 154 -10.17 -15.92 3.14
CA GLY A 154 -9.10 -16.75 2.58
C GLY A 154 -9.61 -17.86 1.65
N ALA A 155 -10.88 -17.78 1.21
CA ALA A 155 -11.48 -18.75 0.30
C ALA A 155 -11.08 -18.54 -1.18
N ALA A 156 -10.42 -17.43 -1.49
CA ALA A 156 -9.76 -17.18 -2.76
C ALA A 156 -8.26 -17.45 -2.62
N GLY A 157 -7.87 -18.72 -2.80
CA GLY A 157 -6.49 -19.21 -2.78
C GLY A 157 -6.33 -20.34 -3.79
#